data_AF-A0A2V9BU94-F1
#
_entry.id   AF-A0A2V9BU94-F1
#
_cell.length_a   1.000
_cell.length_b   1.000
_cell.length_c   1.000
_cell.angle_alpha   90.00
_cell.angle_beta   90.00
_cell.angle_gamma   90.00
#
_symmetry.space_group_name_H-M   'P 1'
#
loop_
_entity.id
_entity.type
_entity.pdbx_description
1 polymer ?
#
loop_
_entity_poly.entity_id
_entity_poly.type
_entity_poly.pdbx_seq_one_letter_code
_entity_poly.pdbx_strand_id
1 'polypeptide(L)'
;MITCDLCGKAKDCQQREIDGKEYDICFECWEPLAQRLKGKGREKLRETVFLPPRGVKEREEKEPKHIPREPPIIQGGIPVF
;
A
#
# COMPACT_ATOMS: atom_id res chain seq x y z
N MET A 1 -0.94 9.31 16.10
CA MET A 1 0.42 9.27 16.67
C MET A 1 0.97 7.85 16.66
N ILE A 2 1.88 7.56 15.72
CA ILE A 2 2.63 6.30 15.63
C ILE A 2 4.13 6.62 15.66
N THR A 3 4.96 5.66 16.05
CA THR A 3 6.41 5.85 16.14
C THR A 3 6.99 5.98 14.73
N CYS A 4 7.68 7.09 14.44
CA CYS A 4 8.34 7.27 13.15
C CYS A 4 9.54 6.33 13.01
N ASP A 5 9.60 5.56 11.93
CA ASP A 5 10.71 4.63 11.66
C ASP A 5 12.06 5.33 11.48
N LEU A 6 12.03 6.63 11.08
CA LEU A 6 13.25 7.39 10.81
C LEU A 6 13.79 8.12 12.04
N CYS A 7 12.92 8.74 12.85
CA CYS A 7 13.36 9.53 14.01
C CYS A 7 13.02 8.92 15.37
N GLY A 8 12.28 7.80 15.41
CA GLY A 8 11.90 7.08 16.63
C GLY A 8 10.93 7.84 17.55
N LYS A 9 10.39 8.99 17.11
CA LYS A 9 9.46 9.81 17.91
C LYS A 9 8.03 9.43 17.59
N ALA A 10 7.18 9.38 18.61
CA ALA A 10 5.73 9.28 18.43
C ALA A 10 5.20 10.61 17.88
N LYS A 11 4.82 10.62 16.61
CA LYS A 11 4.30 11.79 15.89
C LYS A 11 3.15 11.35 14.98
N ASP A 12 2.49 12.32 14.33
CA ASP A 12 1.56 12.01 13.26
C ASP A 12 2.34 11.65 12.00
N CYS A 13 2.65 10.35 11.90
CA CYS A 13 3.28 9.74 10.75
C CYS A 13 2.21 9.24 9.77
N GLN A 14 2.59 9.20 8.50
CA GLN A 14 1.81 8.59 7.43
C GLN A 14 2.55 7.37 6.92
N GLN A 15 1.81 6.30 6.65
CA GLN A 15 2.32 5.10 6.00
C GLN A 15 2.68 5.43 4.55
N ARG A 16 3.91 5.11 4.14
CA ARG A 16 4.44 5.40 2.81
C ARG A 16 5.18 4.19 2.25
N GLU A 17 5.00 3.91 0.97
CA GLU A 17 5.73 2.85 0.27
C GLU A 17 7.01 3.41 -0.38
N ILE A 18 8.16 2.84 -0.06
CA ILE A 18 9.47 3.18 -0.63
C ILE A 18 10.15 1.86 -1.03
N ASP A 19 10.51 1.74 -2.31
CA ASP A 19 11.15 0.54 -2.85
C ASP A 19 10.42 -0.79 -2.52
N GLY A 20 9.09 -0.77 -2.49
CA GLY A 20 8.25 -1.95 -2.21
C GLY A 20 8.19 -2.32 -0.74
N LYS A 21 8.60 -1.43 0.16
CA LYS A 21 8.49 -1.58 1.61
C LYS A 21 7.67 -0.44 2.19
N GLU A 22 6.85 -0.76 3.18
CA GLU A 22 5.99 0.20 3.89
C GLU A 22 6.71 0.74 5.12
N TYR A 23 6.61 2.04 5.35
CA TYR A 23 7.23 2.75 6.46
C TYR A 23 6.28 3.79 7.05
N ASP A 24 6.31 3.96 8.37
CA ASP A 24 5.61 5.03 9.08
C ASP A 24 6.54 6.23 9.25
N ILE A 25 6.30 7.28 8.44
CA ILE A 25 7.20 8.43 8.37
C ILE A 25 6.45 9.73 8.65
N CYS A 26 6.98 10.55 9.55
CA CYS A 26 6.46 11.90 9.82
C CYS A 26 6.84 12.89 8.72
N PHE A 27 6.05 13.97 8.58
CA PHE A 27 6.24 14.98 7.54
C PHE A 27 7.66 15.58 7.52
N GLU A 28 8.22 15.89 8.69
CA GLU A 28 9.58 16.41 8.84
C GLU A 28 10.66 15.48 8.28
N CYS A 29 10.49 14.17 8.44
CA CYS A 29 11.43 13.18 7.90
C CYS A 29 11.16 12.88 6.43
N TRP A 30 9.92 13.03 5.97
CA TRP A 30 9.53 12.77 4.60
C TRP A 30 10.07 13.80 3.61
N GLU A 31 10.00 15.11 3.90
CA GLU A 31 10.49 16.17 3.01
C GLU A 31 11.92 15.93 2.47
N PRO A 32 12.95 15.76 3.32
CA PRO A 32 14.31 15.55 2.85
C PRO A 32 14.48 14.20 2.13
N LEU A 33 13.68 13.20 2.52
CA LEU A 33 13.69 11.88 1.89
C LEU A 33 13.11 11.94 0.47
N ALA A 34 11.98 12.64 0.29
CA ALA A 34 11.32 12.82 -0.99
C ALA A 34 12.22 13.53 -2.00
N GLN A 35 12.99 14.53 -1.56
CA GLN A 35 13.97 15.22 -2.41
C GLN A 35 15.09 14.29 -2.88
N ARG A 36 15.56 13.38 -2.01
CA ARG A 36 16.59 12.38 -2.36
C ARG A 36 16.05 11.26 -3.27
N LEU A 37 14.80 10.85 -3.06
CA LEU A 37 14.12 9.85 -3.89
C LEU A 37 13.82 10.39 -5.30
N LYS A 38 13.46 11.68 -5.41
CA LYS A 38 13.21 12.36 -6.69
C LYS A 38 14.43 12.36 -7.64
N GLY A 39 15.65 12.30 -7.10
CA GLY A 39 16.90 12.33 -7.88
C GLY A 39 17.49 10.97 -8.26
N LYS A 40 16.97 9.86 -7.71
CA LYS A 40 17.48 8.50 -7.96
C LYS A 40 16.46 7.61 -8.68
N GLY A 41 15.74 8.19 -9.64
CA GLY A 41 14.90 7.41 -10.55
C GLY A 41 15.77 6.50 -11.41
N ARG A 42 16.04 5.27 -10.97
CA ARG A 42 16.23 4.18 -11.91
C ARG A 42 14.92 4.09 -12.68
N GLU A 43 15.01 4.26 -13.99
CA GLU A 43 13.99 3.89 -14.96
C GLU A 43 13.52 2.48 -14.59
N LYS A 44 12.42 2.37 -13.84
CA LYS A 44 11.74 1.09 -13.70
C LYS A 44 11.07 0.90 -15.05
N LEU A 45 11.83 0.31 -15.98
CA LEU A 45 11.34 -0.41 -17.13
C LEU A 45 10.53 -1.58 -16.56
N ARG A 46 9.35 -1.26 -15.99
CA ARG A 46 8.34 -2.25 -15.69
C ARG A 46 7.90 -2.69 -17.07
N GLU A 47 8.35 -3.86 -17.51
CA GLU A 47 7.76 -4.55 -18.63
C GLU A 47 6.30 -4.83 -18.26
N THR A 48 5.43 -3.84 -18.48
CA THR A 48 4.00 -4.02 -18.40
C THR A 48 3.64 -5.00 -19.50
N VAL A 49 3.49 -6.27 -19.14
CA VAL A 49 2.88 -7.26 -20.01
C VAL A 49 1.49 -6.75 -20.32
N PHE A 50 1.30 -6.26 -21.54
CA PHE A 50 0.00 -5.92 -22.10
C PHE A 50 -0.78 -7.23 -22.21
N LEU A 51 -1.63 -7.52 -21.23
CA LEU A 51 -2.60 -8.60 -21.38
C LEU A 51 -3.56 -8.20 -22.51
N PRO A 52 -3.90 -9.11 -23.44
CA PRO A 52 -4.82 -8.81 -24.51
C PRO A 52 -6.16 -8.32 -23.91
N PRO A 53 -6.80 -7.32 -24.55
CA PRO A 53 -8.05 -6.76 -24.05
C PRO A 53 -9.10 -7.86 -24.02
N ARG A 54 -9.61 -8.17 -22.81
CA ARG A 54 -10.85 -8.95 -22.69
C ARG A 54 -11.93 -8.11 -23.35
N GLY A 55 -12.60 -8.68 -24.36
CA GLY A 55 -13.58 -7.99 -25.19
C GLY A 55 -14.50 -7.09 -24.37
N VAL A 56 -14.53 -5.82 -24.76
CA VAL A 56 -15.38 -4.78 -24.18
C VAL A 56 -16.84 -5.17 -24.42
N LYS A 57 -17.60 -5.41 -23.34
CA LYS A 57 -19.03 -5.11 -23.36
C LYS A 57 -19.19 -3.72 -22.74
N GLU A 58 -19.43 -2.76 -23.61
CA GLU A 58 -19.87 -1.42 -23.29
C GLU A 58 -21.24 -1.48 -22.60
N ARG A 59 -21.43 -0.73 -21.49
CA ARG A 59 -22.52 0.28 -21.36
C ARG A 59 -22.95 0.57 -19.90
N GLU A 60 -22.89 1.87 -19.57
CA GLU A 60 -23.60 2.70 -18.57
C GLU A 60 -23.47 2.45 -17.04
N GLU A 61 -22.78 3.42 -16.41
CA GLU A 61 -23.16 4.22 -15.23
C GLU A 61 -24.09 3.59 -14.17
N LYS A 62 -23.51 3.18 -13.03
CA LYS A 62 -23.73 3.70 -11.67
C LYS A 62 -23.12 2.73 -10.66
N GLU A 63 -22.28 3.25 -9.77
CA GLU A 63 -21.91 2.53 -8.55
C GLU A 63 -23.19 2.16 -7.78
N PRO A 64 -23.30 0.92 -7.25
CA PRO A 64 -23.35 0.86 -5.80
C PRO A 64 -22.57 -0.32 -5.19
N LYS A 65 -21.70 0.05 -4.26
CA LYS A 65 -21.33 -0.69 -3.03
C LYS A 65 -20.72 -2.07 -3.20
N HIS A 66 -19.38 -2.09 -3.19
CA HIS A 66 -18.63 -3.24 -2.70
C HIS A 66 -19.07 -3.56 -1.26
N ILE A 67 -19.83 -4.63 -1.07
CA ILE A 67 -19.95 -5.26 0.25
C ILE A 67 -18.64 -6.02 0.47
N PRO A 68 -17.82 -5.68 1.47
CA PRO A 68 -16.63 -6.45 1.77
C PRO A 68 -17.06 -7.85 2.23
N ARG A 69 -16.55 -8.88 1.54
CA ARG A 69 -16.72 -10.28 1.94
C ARG A 69 -16.22 -10.42 3.37
N GLU A 70 -17.03 -11.00 4.24
CA GLU A 70 -16.70 -11.23 5.65
C GLU A 70 -15.37 -11.98 5.79
N PRO A 71 -14.52 -11.61 6.77
CA PRO A 71 -13.26 -12.31 7.00
C PRO A 71 -13.52 -13.76 7.46
N PRO A 72 -12.67 -14.72 7.09
CA PRO A 72 -12.85 -16.12 7.48
C PRO A 72 -12.68 -16.32 8.99
N ILE A 73 -13.49 -17.20 9.58
CA ILE A 73 -13.43 -17.57 10.99
C ILE A 73 -12.36 -18.66 11.18
N ILE A 74 -11.34 -18.38 12.00
CA ILE A 74 -10.31 -19.37 12.38
C ILE A 74 -10.87 -20.21 13.54
N GLN A 75 -11.04 -21.51 13.34
CA GLN A 75 -11.39 -22.45 14.42
C GLN A 75 -10.10 -22.96 15.07
N GLY A 76 -9.82 -22.49 16.30
CA GLY A 76 -8.69 -22.96 17.11
C GLY A 76 -8.92 -24.40 17.59
N GLY A 77 -7.95 -25.28 17.32
CA GLY A 77 -7.96 -26.66 17.81
C GLY A 77 -7.77 -26.72 19.32
N ILE A 78 -8.56 -27.56 19.99
CA ILE A 78 -8.45 -27.83 21.43
C ILE A 78 -7.33 -28.86 21.64
N PRO A 79 -6.36 -28.63 22.53
CA PRO A 79 -5.41 -29.67 22.92
C PRO A 79 -6.11 -30.73 23.78
N VAL A 80 -5.95 -31.99 23.40
CA VAL A 80 -6.37 -33.15 24.22
C VAL A 80 -5.33 -33.32 25.34
N PHE A 81 -5.76 -33.14 26.59
CA PHE A 81 -5.04 -33.60 27.78
C PHE A 81 -5.72 -34.84 28.34
#